data_AF-A0A060C7L7-F1
#
_entry.id   AF-A0A060C7L7-F1
#
_cell.length_a   1.000
_cell.length_b   1.000
_cell.length_c   1.000
_cell.angle_alpha   90.00
_cell.angle_beta   90.00
_cell.angle_gamma   90.00
#
_symmetry.space_group_name_H-M   'P 1'
#
loop_
_entity.id
_entity.type
_entity.pdbx_description
1 polymer ?
#
loop_
_entity_poly.entity_id
_entity_poly.type
_entity_poly.pdbx_seq_one_letter_code
_entity_poly.pdbx_strand_id
1 'polypeptide(L)' 'MSPFDQEFYLIINLAVGGVNFFSDSNINEGGKPWLNSAVNPGLDFWKGRRQWLPTWNMASDSTHFLIDYVRVYSL' A
#
# COMPACT_ATOMS: atom_id res chain seq x y z
N MET A 1 -10.03 27.08 14.36
CA MET A 1 -9.99 26.12 15.49
C MET A 1 -9.38 24.84 14.97
N SER A 2 -8.30 24.38 15.59
CA SER A 2 -7.66 23.12 15.25
C SER A 2 -8.43 21.95 15.88
N PRO A 3 -8.60 20.81 15.20
CA PRO A 3 -9.58 19.78 15.53
C PRO A 3 -9.08 18.82 16.62
N PHE A 4 -8.62 19.33 17.76
CA PHE A 4 -8.06 18.52 18.85
C PHE A 4 -9.10 18.09 19.92
N ASP A 5 -10.38 18.38 19.70
CA ASP A 5 -11.47 18.07 20.66
C ASP A 5 -12.08 16.67 20.48
N GLN A 6 -11.39 15.76 19.78
CA GLN A 6 -11.88 14.40 19.52
C GLN A 6 -10.77 13.36 19.64
N GLU A 7 -11.15 12.10 19.87
CA GLU A 7 -10.23 10.97 19.86
C GLU A 7 -9.55 10.83 18.50
N PHE A 8 -8.24 10.61 18.51
CA PHE A 8 -7.45 10.37 17.32
C PHE A 8 -7.05 8.89 17.24
N TYR A 9 -7.03 8.38 16.01
CA TYR A 9 -6.62 7.02 15.72
C TYR A 9 -5.31 7.04 14.97
N LEU A 10 -4.34 6.24 15.43
CA LEU A 10 -3.13 5.98 14.66
C LEU A 10 -3.46 4.92 13.60
N ILE A 11 -3.37 5.28 12.34
CA ILE A 11 -3.48 4.34 11.22
C ILE A 11 -2.09 4.13 10.65
N ILE A 12 -1.62 2.88 10.68
CA ILE A 12 -0.40 2.45 10.02
C ILE A 12 -0.77 1.41 8.96
N ASN A 13 -0.42 1.64 7.70
CA ASN A 13 -0.89 0.82 6.59
C ASN A 13 0.22 0.55 5.54
N LEU A 14 0.14 -0.65 4.95
CA LEU A 14 0.85 -1.05 3.74
C LEU A 14 -0.20 -1.48 2.70
N ALA A 15 -0.34 -0.71 1.62
CA ALA A 15 -1.28 -1.00 0.55
C ALA A 15 -0.62 -1.82 -0.56
N VAL A 16 -1.33 -2.84 -1.06
CA VAL A 16 -0.90 -3.66 -2.20
C VAL A 16 -2.11 -3.91 -3.11
N GLY A 17 -2.00 -3.52 -4.38
CA GLY A 17 -3.12 -3.63 -5.30
C GLY A 17 -4.30 -2.70 -4.95
N GLY A 18 -5.47 -3.00 -5.51
CA GLY A 18 -6.71 -2.26 -5.25
C GLY A 18 -6.84 -0.96 -6.05
N VAL A 19 -7.97 -0.27 -5.88
CA VAL A 19 -8.33 0.88 -6.72
C VAL A 19 -8.33 2.23 -6.00
N ASN A 20 -8.08 2.23 -4.69
CA ASN A 20 -8.16 3.44 -3.85
C ASN A 20 -6.81 4.13 -3.63
N PHE A 21 -5.71 3.37 -3.63
CA PHE A 21 -4.39 3.87 -3.24
C PHE A 21 -3.45 4.17 -4.42
N PHE A 22 -3.75 3.62 -5.60
CA PHE A 22 -2.87 3.70 -6.78
C PHE A 22 -3.62 4.27 -7.98
N SER A 23 -3.27 5.48 -8.39
CA SER A 23 -3.82 6.12 -9.61
C SER A 23 -3.37 5.35 -10.86
N ASP A 24 -4.20 5.35 -11.91
CA ASP A 24 -3.82 4.82 -13.23
C ASP A 24 -2.74 5.67 -13.91
N SER A 25 -2.50 6.90 -13.43
CA SER A 25 -1.42 7.79 -13.89
C SER A 25 -0.08 7.56 -13.20
N ASN A 26 0.01 6.61 -12.26
CA ASN A 26 1.27 6.32 -11.57
C ASN A 26 2.30 5.76 -12.56
N ILE A 27 3.54 6.23 -12.45
CA ILE A 27 4.68 5.74 -13.23
C ILE A 27 5.58 4.92 -12.32
N ASN A 28 5.74 3.65 -12.63
CA ASN A 28 6.63 2.72 -11.94
C ASN A 28 7.30 1.80 -12.97
N GLU A 29 8.40 1.17 -12.58
CA GLU A 29 9.05 0.15 -13.40
C GLU A 29 8.04 -0.98 -13.70
N GLY A 30 7.86 -1.28 -14.99
CA GLY A 30 6.84 -2.21 -15.50
C GLY A 30 5.39 -1.68 -15.55
N GLY A 31 5.12 -0.47 -15.05
CA GLY A 31 3.78 0.15 -15.04
C GLY A 31 2.80 -0.51 -14.06
N LYS A 32 1.59 0.04 -13.90
CA LYS A 32 0.56 -0.59 -13.05
C LYS A 32 -0.20 -1.65 -13.86
N PRO A 33 -0.21 -2.94 -13.46
CA PRO A 33 -0.79 -4.01 -14.29
C PRO A 33 -2.32 -4.12 -14.25
N TRP A 34 -3.04 -3.20 -13.61
CA TRP A 34 -4.50 -3.14 -13.58
C TRP A 34 -4.98 -1.70 -13.70
N LEU A 35 -6.19 -1.51 -14.24
CA LEU A 35 -6.87 -0.21 -14.29
C LEU A 35 -7.91 -0.11 -13.19
N ASN A 36 -8.10 1.07 -12.60
CA ASN A 36 -9.09 1.26 -11.54
C ASN A 36 -10.53 1.05 -12.02
N SER A 37 -10.79 1.28 -13.32
CA SER A 37 -12.10 1.14 -13.95
C SER A 37 -12.35 -0.22 -14.62
N ALA A 38 -11.42 -1.18 -14.49
CA ALA A 38 -11.58 -2.50 -15.09
C ALA A 38 -12.81 -3.24 -14.53
N VAL A 39 -13.34 -4.20 -15.29
CA VAL A 39 -14.45 -5.06 -14.84
C VAL A 39 -14.03 -5.91 -13.63
N ASN A 40 -12.77 -6.34 -13.59
CA ASN A 40 -12.21 -7.09 -12.47
C ASN A 40 -10.74 -6.71 -12.21
N PRO A 41 -10.48 -5.55 -11.59
CA PRO A 41 -9.13 -5.04 -11.38
C PRO A 41 -8.28 -5.95 -10.48
N GLY A 42 -8.91 -6.67 -9.56
CA GLY A 42 -8.21 -7.63 -8.69
C GLY A 42 -7.66 -8.83 -9.48
N LEU A 43 -8.43 -9.34 -10.46
CA LEU A 43 -7.95 -10.40 -11.34
C LEU A 43 -6.79 -9.91 -12.22
N ASP A 44 -6.88 -8.71 -12.77
CA ASP A 44 -5.83 -8.13 -13.62
C ASP A 44 -4.55 -7.89 -12.81
N PHE A 45 -4.68 -7.36 -11.59
CA PHE A 45 -3.59 -7.25 -10.62
C PHE A 45 -2.91 -8.61 -10.40
N TRP A 46 -3.69 -9.68 -10.17
CA TRP A 46 -3.16 -11.02 -9.93
C TRP A 46 -2.51 -11.65 -11.17
N LYS A 47 -3.05 -11.40 -12.36
CA LYS A 47 -2.43 -11.82 -13.63
C LYS A 47 -1.08 -11.13 -13.84
N GLY A 48 -0.95 -9.88 -13.39
CA GLY A 48 0.29 -9.09 -13.39
C GLY A 48 1.34 -9.50 -12.35
N ARG A 49 1.08 -10.50 -11.49
CA ARG A 49 1.96 -10.85 -10.37
C ARG A 49 3.42 -11.14 -10.72
N ARG A 50 3.70 -11.61 -11.94
CA ARG A 50 5.11 -11.83 -12.34
C ARG A 50 5.94 -10.55 -12.34
N GLN A 51 5.30 -9.38 -12.44
CA GLN A 51 5.96 -8.08 -12.40
C GLN A 51 6.23 -7.61 -10.96
N TRP A 52 5.22 -7.72 -10.08
CA TRP A 52 5.32 -7.14 -8.73
C TRP A 52 5.70 -8.15 -7.65
N LEU A 53 5.38 -9.45 -7.80
CA LEU A 53 5.66 -10.44 -6.75
C LEU A 53 7.17 -10.59 -6.48
N PRO A 54 8.06 -10.60 -7.48
CA PRO A 54 9.50 -10.68 -7.23
C PRO A 54 10.09 -9.48 -6.48
N THR A 55 9.36 -8.34 -6.41
CA THR A 55 9.83 -7.18 -5.63
C THR A 55 9.64 -7.38 -4.13
N TRP A 56 8.95 -8.43 -3.70
CA TRP A 56 8.85 -8.84 -2.30
C TRP A 56 9.95 -9.86 -2.03
N ASN A 57 11.03 -9.41 -1.39
CA ASN A 57 12.13 -10.26 -1.00
C ASN A 57 11.70 -11.17 0.16
N MET A 58 11.48 -12.44 -0.13
CA MET A 58 11.11 -13.44 0.88
C MET A 58 12.29 -13.99 1.69
N ALA A 59 13.53 -13.64 1.32
CA ALA A 59 14.75 -14.14 1.96
C ALA A 59 15.33 -13.17 3.00
N SER A 60 14.88 -11.91 3.03
CA SER A 60 15.33 -10.93 4.02
C SER A 60 14.28 -9.85 4.25
N ASP A 61 14.47 -9.05 5.29
CA ASP A 61 13.53 -7.98 5.63
C ASP A 61 13.64 -6.71 4.77
N SER A 62 14.47 -6.72 3.71
CA SER A 62 14.80 -5.53 2.91
C SER A 62 13.61 -4.87 2.19
N THR A 63 12.48 -5.57 2.02
CA THR A 63 11.27 -5.07 1.35
C THR A 63 10.03 -5.22 2.21
N HIS A 64 10.19 -5.55 3.48
CA HIS A 64 9.09 -5.76 4.41
C HIS A 64 8.72 -4.45 5.12
N PHE A 65 7.46 -4.35 5.54
CA PHE A 65 6.99 -3.23 6.34
C PHE A 65 7.24 -3.52 7.82
N LEU A 66 8.39 -3.06 8.31
CA LEU A 66 8.86 -3.32 9.67
C LEU A 66 8.63 -2.12 10.59
N ILE A 67 8.12 -2.39 11.79
CA ILE A 67 7.92 -1.39 12.84
C ILE A 67 8.59 -1.91 14.10
N ASP A 68 9.59 -1.18 14.59
CA ASP A 68 10.32 -1.53 15.83
C ASP A 68 9.49 -1.15 17.07
N TYR A 69 9.05 0.11 17.16
CA TYR A 69 8.12 0.53 18.19
C TYR A 69 7.28 1.72 17.77
N VAL A 70 6.10 1.83 18.38
CA VAL A 70 5.25 3.01 18.39
C VAL A 70 5.11 3.42 19.84
N ARG A 71 5.39 4.69 20.16
CA ARG A 71 5.19 5.24 21.50
C ARG A 71 4.39 6.52 21.40
N VAL A 72 3.31 6.59 22.18
CA VAL A 72 2.45 7.76 22.29
C VAL A 72 2.45 8.18 23.75
N TYR A 73 2.67 9.46 24.01
CA TYR A 73 2.73 10.03 25.34
C TYR A 73 1.77 11.22 25.42
N SER A 74 1.12 11.40 26.56
CA SER A 74 0.41 12.62 26.95
C SER A 74 1.01 13.17 28.25
N LEU A 75 0.79 14.46 28.51
CA LEU A 75 1.18 15.13 29.75
C LEU A 75 0.38 14.62 30.96
#